data_AF-U5WMF1-F1
#
_entry.id   AF-U5WMF1-F1
#
_cell.length_a   1.000
_cell.length_b   1.000
_cell.length_c   1.000
_cell.angle_alpha   90.00
_cell.angle_beta   90.00
_cell.angle_gamma   90.00
#
_symmetry.space_group_name_H-M   'P 1'
#
loop_
_entity.id
_entity.type
_entity.pdbx_description
1 polymer ?
#
loop_
_entity_poly.entity_id
_entity_poly.type
_entity_poly.pdbx_seq_one_letter_code
_entity_poly.pdbx_strand_id
1 'polypeptide(L)'
;MSGSESGDGHVITHVSDTARLTALHRATESSRPDALFSDPLAQRLAGQHGRTIVRHAPWTLRNGWWLVARTKIIDDTIARAIADGCDRVLNLAAGLDTRPYRLNLPSHLQWIEADLPQLLAEKTELLADQTPRCQLTRSAVDLADPLAREAFFAEALDGAARALVLTEGLLMYLDEQDVVALSEAIRRPEVGWWMLDFAGPGLKKMMNKRMAGMLENAPFTFAPDNGLAFFESLGWRVTESESLFAAANRFHRLPKSMRAVAWLPQPNPRHPGRRPWSAVALLTQ
;
A
#
# COMPACT_ATOMS: atom_id res chain seq x y z
N MET A 1 -25.06 41.22 9.59
CA MET A 1 -24.36 40.97 8.31
C MET A 1 -23.50 39.75 8.52
N SER A 2 -23.98 38.61 8.02
CA SER A 2 -23.37 37.28 8.11
C SER A 2 -22.22 37.19 7.10
N GLY A 3 -20.99 37.04 7.59
CA GLY A 3 -19.85 36.64 6.76
C GLY A 3 -19.87 35.12 6.60
N SER A 4 -20.24 34.65 5.42
CA SER A 4 -20.08 33.26 5.00
C SER A 4 -18.63 33.03 4.60
N GLU A 5 -17.86 32.33 5.44
CA GLU A 5 -16.60 31.72 5.03
C GLU A 5 -16.92 30.48 4.19
N SER A 6 -16.80 30.63 2.87
CA SER A 6 -16.70 29.52 1.93
C SER A 6 -15.36 28.82 2.15
N GLY A 7 -15.36 27.78 3.00
CA GLY A 7 -14.21 26.89 3.17
C GLY A 7 -13.96 26.10 1.89
N ASP A 8 -12.74 26.21 1.38
CA ASP A 8 -12.26 25.58 0.16
C ASP A 8 -12.40 24.04 0.24
N GLY A 9 -12.96 23.45 -0.82
CA GLY A 9 -13.56 22.11 -0.81
C GLY A 9 -12.60 20.92 -0.89
N HIS A 10 -11.32 21.07 -0.53
CA HIS A 10 -10.30 20.06 -0.73
C HIS A 10 -10.09 19.17 0.50
N VAL A 11 -10.66 17.95 0.46
CA VAL A 11 -10.67 17.01 1.60
C VAL A 11 -9.40 16.13 1.67
N ILE A 12 -8.71 15.92 0.54
CA ILE A 12 -7.40 15.26 0.46
C ILE A 12 -6.49 16.22 -0.32
N THR A 13 -5.44 16.70 0.31
CA THR A 13 -4.50 17.67 -0.25
C THR A 13 -3.07 17.13 -0.32
N HIS A 14 -2.74 16.05 0.41
CA HIS A 14 -1.40 15.45 0.41
C HIS A 14 -1.41 13.92 0.50
N VAL A 15 -0.29 13.27 0.14
CA VAL A 15 -0.10 11.80 0.26
C VAL A 15 -0.34 11.31 1.70
N SER A 16 -0.06 12.15 2.70
CA SER A 16 -0.36 11.91 4.12
C SER A 16 -1.85 11.70 4.42
N ASP A 17 -2.76 12.26 3.63
CA ASP A 17 -4.21 12.11 3.81
C ASP A 17 -4.69 10.72 3.38
N THR A 18 -4.13 10.19 2.29
CA THR A 18 -4.37 8.80 1.86
C THR A 18 -3.85 7.80 2.90
N ALA A 19 -2.71 8.09 3.54
CA ALA A 19 -2.19 7.26 4.62
C ALA A 19 -3.14 7.22 5.83
N ARG A 20 -3.76 8.36 6.20
CA ARG A 20 -4.75 8.42 7.29
C ARG A 20 -6.08 7.76 6.94
N LEU A 21 -6.54 7.89 5.70
CA LEU A 21 -7.70 7.15 5.19
C LEU A 21 -7.46 5.64 5.33
N THR A 22 -6.30 5.17 4.89
CA THR A 22 -5.87 3.77 5.00
C THR A 22 -5.85 3.33 6.47
N ALA A 23 -5.26 4.12 7.36
CA ALA A 23 -5.26 3.85 8.80
C ALA A 23 -6.69 3.74 9.35
N LEU A 24 -7.62 4.62 8.98
CA LEU A 24 -9.00 4.54 9.48
C LEU A 24 -9.73 3.28 9.04
N HIS A 25 -9.50 2.81 7.81
CA HIS A 25 -10.09 1.55 7.34
C HIS A 25 -9.54 0.35 8.11
N ARG A 26 -8.25 0.35 8.45
CA ARG A 26 -7.65 -0.68 9.32
C ARG A 26 -8.20 -0.63 10.74
N ALA A 27 -8.42 0.57 11.31
CA ALA A 27 -9.07 0.73 12.61
C ALA A 27 -10.51 0.20 12.59
N THR A 28 -11.25 0.51 11.53
CA THR A 28 -12.64 0.05 11.34
C THR A 28 -12.69 -1.47 11.26
N GLU A 29 -11.80 -2.10 10.49
CA GLU A 29 -11.69 -3.56 10.42
C GLU A 29 -11.35 -4.17 11.77
N SER A 30 -10.39 -3.59 12.50
CA SER A 30 -9.94 -4.07 13.81
C SER A 30 -11.04 -4.03 14.89
N SER A 31 -12.04 -3.15 14.73
CA SER A 31 -13.18 -3.03 15.65
C SER A 31 -14.27 -4.09 15.43
N ARG A 32 -14.15 -4.89 14.36
CA ARG A 32 -15.17 -5.89 14.02
C ARG A 32 -15.01 -7.14 14.89
N PRO A 33 -16.11 -7.76 15.34
CA PRO A 33 -16.06 -9.07 15.99
C PRO A 33 -15.46 -10.18 15.10
N ASP A 34 -15.61 -10.07 13.78
CA ASP A 34 -15.10 -11.02 12.77
C ASP A 34 -13.87 -10.47 12.03
N ALA A 35 -13.06 -9.62 12.68
CA ALA A 35 -11.93 -8.94 12.06
C ALA A 35 -10.94 -9.92 11.41
N LEU A 36 -10.47 -9.58 10.19
CA LEU A 36 -9.47 -10.37 9.47
C LEU A 36 -8.04 -10.15 10.01
N PHE A 37 -7.82 -8.98 10.63
CA PHE A 37 -6.57 -8.59 11.28
C PHE A 37 -6.88 -7.55 12.35
N SER A 38 -5.94 -7.35 13.27
CA SER A 38 -6.02 -6.34 14.32
C SER A 38 -4.84 -5.37 14.23
N ASP A 39 -5.14 -4.09 14.06
CA ASP A 39 -4.22 -2.96 14.08
C ASP A 39 -4.67 -2.00 15.21
N PRO A 40 -4.18 -2.21 16.45
CA PRO A 40 -4.60 -1.40 17.60
C PRO A 40 -4.12 0.05 17.50
N LEU A 41 -3.14 0.33 16.65
CA LEU A 41 -2.51 1.65 16.50
C LEU A 41 -3.16 2.48 15.37
N ALA A 42 -3.87 1.83 14.45
CA ALA A 42 -4.53 2.49 13.32
C ALA A 42 -5.49 3.62 13.73
N GLN A 43 -6.27 3.44 14.81
CA GLN A 43 -7.20 4.46 15.30
C GLN A 43 -6.44 5.74 15.71
N ARG A 44 -5.30 5.58 16.38
CA ARG A 44 -4.42 6.66 16.83
C ARG A 44 -3.81 7.38 15.64
N LEU A 45 -3.23 6.63 14.69
CA LEU A 45 -2.57 7.19 13.51
C LEU A 45 -3.53 7.88 12.53
N ALA A 46 -4.76 7.36 12.38
CA ALA A 46 -5.79 8.01 11.58
C ALA A 46 -6.15 9.40 12.14
N GLY A 47 -6.19 9.53 13.47
CA GLY A 47 -6.50 10.78 14.16
C GLY A 47 -7.88 11.34 13.80
N GLN A 48 -8.12 12.61 14.14
CA GLN A 48 -9.36 13.30 13.76
C GLN A 48 -9.41 13.57 12.26
N HIS A 49 -8.26 13.85 11.65
CA HIS A 49 -8.16 14.16 10.22
C HIS A 49 -8.61 13.00 9.33
N GLY A 50 -8.12 11.78 9.58
CA GLY A 50 -8.57 10.58 8.85
C GLY A 50 -10.07 10.34 8.97
N ARG A 51 -10.66 10.59 10.16
CA ARG A 51 -12.11 10.52 10.36
C ARG A 51 -12.87 11.53 9.52
N THR A 52 -12.38 12.76 9.42
CA THR A 52 -12.98 13.80 8.59
C THR A 52 -12.92 13.42 7.11
N ILE A 53 -11.78 12.90 6.63
CA ILE A 53 -11.61 12.46 5.24
C ILE A 53 -12.66 11.40 4.88
N VAL A 54 -12.76 10.32 5.65
CA VAL A 54 -13.70 9.22 5.35
C VAL A 54 -15.16 9.67 5.45
N ARG A 55 -15.52 10.58 6.36
CA ARG A 55 -16.90 11.09 6.48
C ARG A 55 -17.37 11.80 5.21
N HIS A 56 -16.48 12.55 4.56
CA HIS A 56 -16.79 13.32 3.35
C HIS A 56 -16.43 12.58 2.05
N ALA A 57 -15.78 11.42 2.15
CA ALA A 57 -15.42 10.61 1.00
C ALA A 57 -16.65 10.00 0.29
N PRO A 58 -16.61 9.82 -1.05
CA PRO A 58 -17.59 9.06 -1.79
C PRO A 58 -17.80 7.65 -1.22
N TRP A 59 -19.01 7.10 -1.39
CA TRP A 59 -19.38 5.78 -0.88
C TRP A 59 -18.40 4.66 -1.26
N THR A 60 -17.78 4.75 -2.45
CA THR A 60 -16.80 3.77 -2.93
C THR A 60 -15.51 3.71 -2.12
N LEU A 61 -15.10 4.81 -1.49
CA LEU A 61 -13.96 4.82 -0.58
C LEU A 61 -14.40 4.43 0.83
N ARG A 62 -15.57 4.93 1.27
CA ARG A 62 -16.11 4.68 2.61
C ARG A 62 -16.26 3.21 2.98
N ASN A 63 -16.50 2.32 2.01
CA ASN A 63 -16.65 0.90 2.31
C ASN A 63 -15.31 0.17 2.57
N GLY A 64 -14.17 0.69 2.10
CA GLY A 64 -12.83 0.20 2.40
C GLY A 64 -12.52 -1.26 2.08
N TRP A 65 -13.39 -2.00 1.37
CA TRP A 65 -13.23 -3.46 1.22
C TRP A 65 -11.91 -3.85 0.55
N TRP A 66 -11.44 -3.01 -0.38
CA TRP A 66 -10.20 -3.24 -1.13
C TRP A 66 -8.98 -3.02 -0.25
N LEU A 67 -9.02 -2.03 0.65
CA LEU A 67 -7.97 -1.78 1.65
C LEU A 67 -7.86 -2.94 2.62
N VAL A 68 -9.00 -3.40 3.14
CA VAL A 68 -9.03 -4.54 4.06
C VAL A 68 -8.50 -5.80 3.40
N ALA A 69 -8.95 -6.11 2.18
CA ALA A 69 -8.42 -7.25 1.43
C ALA A 69 -6.92 -7.10 1.14
N ARG A 70 -6.47 -5.91 0.73
CA ARG A 70 -5.06 -5.62 0.46
C ARG A 70 -4.19 -5.84 1.71
N THR A 71 -4.58 -5.27 2.85
CA THR A 71 -3.85 -5.45 4.12
C THR A 71 -3.75 -6.93 4.48
N LYS A 72 -4.86 -7.69 4.41
CA LYS A 72 -4.86 -9.12 4.76
C LYS A 72 -3.96 -9.96 3.85
N ILE A 73 -4.03 -9.74 2.53
CA ILE A 73 -3.20 -10.48 1.56
C ILE A 73 -1.72 -10.16 1.78
N ILE A 74 -1.37 -8.88 1.97
CA ILE A 74 0.01 -8.47 2.20
C ILE A 74 0.53 -9.07 3.51
N ASP A 75 -0.26 -9.02 4.60
CA ASP A 75 0.13 -9.59 5.89
C ASP A 75 0.41 -11.10 5.79
N ASP A 76 -0.48 -11.85 5.12
CA ASP A 76 -0.32 -13.29 4.94
C ASP A 76 0.93 -13.61 4.11
N THR A 77 1.18 -12.85 3.05
CA THR A 77 2.36 -13.03 2.20
C THR A 77 3.66 -12.68 2.92
N ILE A 78 3.68 -11.62 3.73
CA ILE A 78 4.86 -11.29 4.56
C ILE A 78 5.13 -12.42 5.56
N ALA A 79 4.09 -12.96 6.21
CA ALA A 79 4.26 -14.08 7.12
C ALA A 79 4.82 -15.33 6.42
N ARG A 80 4.36 -15.63 5.19
CA ARG A 80 4.92 -16.72 4.37
C ARG A 80 6.36 -16.46 3.96
N ALA A 81 6.69 -15.26 3.50
CA ALA A 81 8.07 -14.91 3.12
C ALA A 81 9.04 -15.07 4.29
N ILE A 82 8.64 -14.64 5.51
CA ILE A 82 9.41 -14.84 6.74
C ILE A 82 9.57 -16.33 7.05
N ALA A 83 8.50 -17.14 6.94
CA ALA A 83 8.58 -18.58 7.12
C ALA A 83 9.53 -19.26 6.10
N ASP A 84 9.63 -18.70 4.90
CA ASP A 84 10.52 -19.13 3.82
C ASP A 84 11.95 -18.55 3.94
N GLY A 85 12.31 -17.97 5.08
CA GLY A 85 13.66 -17.48 5.36
C GLY A 85 13.93 -16.04 4.94
N CYS A 86 12.91 -15.20 4.78
CA CYS A 86 13.10 -13.75 4.70
C CYS A 86 13.66 -13.21 6.02
N ASP A 87 14.82 -12.57 5.97
CA ASP A 87 15.49 -11.98 7.14
C ASP A 87 15.38 -10.45 7.19
N ARG A 88 14.92 -9.82 6.09
CA ARG A 88 14.80 -8.38 5.99
C ARG A 88 13.58 -7.93 5.20
N VAL A 89 12.85 -6.95 5.73
CA VAL A 89 11.73 -6.30 5.04
C VAL A 89 12.04 -4.83 4.80
N LEU A 90 12.05 -4.39 3.54
CA LEU A 90 12.12 -2.98 3.15
C LEU A 90 10.70 -2.51 2.80
N ASN A 91 10.10 -1.71 3.67
CA ASN A 91 8.78 -1.13 3.49
C ASN A 91 8.92 0.29 2.91
N LEU A 92 8.70 0.42 1.60
CA LEU A 92 8.90 1.67 0.86
C LEU A 92 7.62 2.49 0.84
N ALA A 93 7.74 3.79 1.11
CA ALA A 93 6.61 4.67 1.41
C ALA A 93 5.73 4.08 2.53
N ALA A 94 6.39 3.66 3.62
CA ALA A 94 5.76 2.93 4.72
C ALA A 94 4.57 3.68 5.36
N GLY A 95 4.54 5.00 5.26
CA GLY A 95 3.52 5.88 5.79
C GLY A 95 3.10 5.49 7.21
N LEU A 96 1.80 5.33 7.41
CA LEU A 96 1.22 4.98 8.69
C LEU A 96 1.06 3.46 8.89
N ASP A 97 1.85 2.62 8.22
CA ASP A 97 1.88 1.17 8.45
C ASP A 97 2.36 0.85 9.88
N THR A 98 1.78 -0.16 10.52
CA THR A 98 2.07 -0.59 11.89
C THR A 98 2.47 -2.06 11.96
N ARG A 99 2.71 -2.73 10.83
CA ARG A 99 3.15 -4.14 10.77
C ARG A 99 4.27 -4.49 11.75
N PRO A 100 5.35 -3.69 11.91
CA PRO A 100 6.39 -3.94 12.91
C PRO A 100 5.88 -4.05 14.35
N TYR A 101 4.75 -3.43 14.66
CA TYR A 101 4.16 -3.38 16.00
C TYR A 101 3.06 -4.42 16.22
N ARG A 102 2.41 -4.90 15.15
CA ARG A 102 1.21 -5.76 15.25
C ARG A 102 1.40 -7.19 14.73
N LEU A 103 2.29 -7.42 13.77
CA LEU A 103 2.51 -8.77 13.22
C LEU A 103 3.35 -9.61 14.19
N ASN A 104 3.13 -10.93 14.20
CA ASN A 104 3.96 -11.85 14.96
C ASN A 104 5.30 -12.06 14.24
N LEU A 105 6.24 -11.14 14.45
CA LEU A 105 7.54 -11.13 13.78
C LEU A 105 8.63 -11.72 14.68
N PRO A 106 9.63 -12.43 14.13
CA PRO A 106 10.84 -12.77 14.87
C PRO A 106 11.54 -11.51 15.37
N SER A 107 12.02 -11.52 16.62
CA SER A 107 12.68 -10.35 17.23
C SER A 107 13.96 -9.91 16.52
N HIS A 108 14.61 -10.84 15.82
CA HIS A 108 15.82 -10.59 15.02
C HIS A 108 15.54 -10.14 13.59
N LEU A 109 14.28 -10.18 13.12
CA LEU A 109 13.92 -9.72 11.79
C LEU A 109 14.24 -8.23 11.67
N GLN A 110 14.91 -7.83 10.59
CA GLN A 110 15.16 -6.43 10.31
C GLN A 110 14.05 -5.86 9.45
N TRP A 111 13.41 -4.81 9.96
CA TRP A 111 12.36 -4.09 9.25
C TRP A 111 12.81 -2.65 9.05
N ILE A 112 12.91 -2.25 7.79
CA ILE A 112 13.35 -0.92 7.38
C ILE A 112 12.17 -0.19 6.78
N GLU A 113 11.72 0.89 7.41
CA GLU A 113 10.73 1.80 6.84
C GLU A 113 11.45 2.93 6.11
N ALA A 114 11.13 3.11 4.82
CA ALA A 114 11.64 4.19 3.99
C ALA A 114 10.49 5.14 3.63
N ASP A 115 10.64 6.42 3.96
CA ASP A 115 9.64 7.44 3.63
C ASP A 115 10.24 8.86 3.72
N LEU A 116 9.44 9.86 3.39
CA LEU A 116 9.81 11.26 3.51
C LEU A 116 10.03 11.65 4.99
N PRO A 117 11.01 12.53 5.29
CA PRO A 117 11.38 12.88 6.66
C PRO A 117 10.19 13.32 7.54
N GLN A 118 9.28 14.13 6.98
CA GLN A 118 8.13 14.66 7.72
C GLN A 118 7.17 13.55 8.18
N LEU A 119 6.92 12.55 7.34
CA LEU A 119 5.97 11.48 7.65
C LEU A 119 6.57 10.51 8.68
N LEU A 120 7.88 10.23 8.60
CA LEU A 120 8.60 9.43 9.60
C LEU A 120 8.68 10.12 10.96
N ALA A 121 8.92 11.44 10.98
CA ALA A 121 8.94 12.22 12.22
C ALA A 121 7.59 12.17 12.93
N GLU A 122 6.50 12.43 12.19
CA GLU A 122 5.14 12.36 12.74
C GLU A 122 4.82 10.95 13.28
N LYS A 123 5.09 9.91 12.49
CA LYS A 123 4.84 8.53 12.91
C LYS A 123 5.65 8.15 14.16
N THR A 124 6.90 8.60 14.23
CA THR A 124 7.78 8.32 15.36
C THR A 124 7.26 8.98 16.64
N GLU A 125 6.82 10.23 16.55
CA GLU A 125 6.17 10.92 17.68
C GLU A 125 4.87 10.22 18.09
N LEU A 126 4.02 9.88 17.12
CA LEU A 126 2.76 9.18 17.36
C LEU A 126 2.94 7.76 17.90
N LEU A 127 4.12 7.15 17.83
CA LEU A 127 4.39 5.79 18.30
C LEU A 127 5.51 5.74 19.35
N ALA A 128 5.87 6.88 19.96
CA ALA A 128 7.01 6.99 20.89
C ALA A 128 6.88 6.09 22.14
N ASP A 129 5.65 5.76 22.55
CA ASP A 129 5.29 4.89 23.67
C ASP A 129 5.09 3.43 23.25
N GLN A 130 5.36 3.08 21.99
CA GLN A 130 5.14 1.74 21.44
C GLN A 130 6.48 1.07 21.12
N THR A 131 6.61 -0.21 21.48
CA THR A 131 7.80 -1.01 21.16
C THR A 131 7.51 -1.93 19.96
N PRO A 132 8.30 -1.85 18.88
CA PRO A 132 8.22 -2.82 17.78
C PRO A 132 8.53 -4.24 18.24
N ARG A 133 8.01 -5.24 17.52
CA ARG A 133 8.24 -6.66 17.82
C ARG A 133 9.53 -7.22 17.20
N CYS A 134 10.13 -6.46 16.29
CA CYS A 134 11.34 -6.80 15.55
C CYS A 134 12.34 -5.63 15.57
N GLN A 135 13.50 -5.78 14.91
CA GLN A 135 14.47 -4.69 14.77
C GLN A 135 13.97 -3.69 13.73
N LEU A 136 13.34 -2.60 14.19
CA LEU A 136 12.79 -1.56 13.32
C LEU A 136 13.78 -0.41 13.17
N THR A 137 14.12 -0.07 11.92
CA THR A 137 14.82 1.16 11.56
C THR A 137 13.96 2.00 10.62
N ARG A 138 14.16 3.31 10.64
CA ARG A 138 13.50 4.28 9.76
C ARG A 138 14.55 5.05 9.00
N SER A 139 14.46 5.05 7.68
CA SER A 139 15.36 5.77 6.80
C SER A 139 14.59 6.85 6.06
N ALA A 140 14.99 8.10 6.27
CA ALA A 140 14.42 9.22 5.55
C ALA A 140 15.03 9.28 4.15
N VAL A 141 14.24 8.97 3.13
CA VAL A 141 14.70 8.88 1.74
C VAL A 141 13.62 9.38 0.80
N ASP A 142 14.03 10.22 -0.16
CA ASP A 142 13.22 10.50 -1.34
C ASP A 142 13.55 9.45 -2.41
N LEU A 143 12.61 8.53 -2.65
CA LEU A 143 12.79 7.46 -3.63
C LEU A 143 12.74 7.95 -5.08
N ALA A 144 12.36 9.21 -5.32
CA ALA A 144 12.43 9.84 -6.63
C ALA A 144 13.85 10.33 -6.97
N ASP A 145 14.66 10.67 -5.97
CA ASP A 145 16.07 11.03 -6.16
C ASP A 145 16.92 9.77 -6.47
N PRO A 146 17.52 9.66 -7.67
CA PRO A 146 18.29 8.48 -8.06
C PRO A 146 19.48 8.18 -7.14
N LEU A 147 20.18 9.22 -6.66
CA LEU A 147 21.35 9.05 -5.80
C LEU A 147 20.94 8.62 -4.40
N ALA A 148 19.90 9.25 -3.85
CA ALA A 148 19.37 8.87 -2.55
C ALA A 148 18.79 7.46 -2.55
N ARG A 149 18.04 7.09 -3.61
CA ARG A 149 17.49 5.74 -3.80
C ARG A 149 18.60 4.68 -3.88
N GLU A 150 19.63 4.91 -4.68
CA GLU A 150 20.74 3.96 -4.85
C GLU A 150 21.51 3.77 -3.53
N ALA A 151 21.85 4.87 -2.84
CA ALA A 151 22.52 4.81 -1.55
C ALA A 151 21.67 4.08 -0.49
N PHE A 152 20.36 4.36 -0.45
CA PHE A 152 19.43 3.69 0.45
C PHE A 152 19.41 2.18 0.22
N PHE A 153 19.26 1.70 -1.02
CA PHE A 153 19.22 0.25 -1.25
C PHE A 153 20.56 -0.42 -0.97
N ALA A 154 21.69 0.23 -1.26
CA ALA A 154 23.01 -0.30 -0.92
C ALA A 154 23.17 -0.49 0.60
N GLU A 155 22.81 0.51 1.40
CA GLU A 155 22.86 0.42 2.86
C GLU A 155 21.82 -0.55 3.43
N ALA A 156 20.56 -0.42 2.99
CA ALA A 156 19.43 -1.17 3.52
C ALA A 156 19.50 -2.67 3.18
N LEU A 157 20.25 -3.08 2.17
CA LEU A 157 20.44 -4.49 1.80
C LEU A 157 21.82 -5.04 2.21
N ASP A 158 22.71 -4.22 2.76
CA ASP A 158 24.02 -4.69 3.21
C ASP A 158 23.88 -5.81 4.27
N GLY A 159 24.49 -6.96 3.98
CA GLY A 159 24.41 -8.15 4.81
C GLY A 159 23.04 -8.85 4.89
N ALA A 160 22.05 -8.49 4.04
CA ALA A 160 20.80 -9.24 3.96
C ALA A 160 21.01 -10.57 3.23
N ALA A 161 20.52 -11.68 3.78
CA ALA A 161 20.54 -12.96 3.10
C ALA A 161 19.38 -13.07 2.09
N ARG A 162 18.17 -12.63 2.49
CA ARG A 162 16.99 -12.65 1.63
C ARG A 162 15.95 -11.63 2.05
N ALA A 163 15.88 -10.53 1.32
CA ALA A 163 14.97 -9.43 1.58
C ALA A 163 13.65 -9.53 0.81
N LEU A 164 12.58 -9.05 1.43
CA LEU A 164 11.31 -8.70 0.79
C LEU A 164 11.21 -7.18 0.70
N VAL A 165 10.98 -6.67 -0.51
CA VAL A 165 10.66 -5.25 -0.75
C VAL A 165 9.14 -5.11 -0.88
N LEU A 166 8.54 -4.19 -0.13
CA LEU A 166 7.11 -3.89 -0.15
C LEU A 166 6.88 -2.47 -0.67
N THR A 167 6.01 -2.34 -1.68
CA THR A 167 5.54 -1.05 -2.22
C THR A 167 4.02 -0.98 -2.18
N GLU A 168 3.42 -0.93 -0.98
CA GLU A 168 1.96 -0.84 -0.81
C GLU A 168 1.47 0.60 -0.98
N GLY A 169 0.52 0.81 -1.90
CA GLY A 169 -0.10 2.12 -2.12
C GLY A 169 0.88 3.15 -2.68
N LEU A 170 1.95 2.72 -3.34
CA LEU A 170 3.00 3.59 -3.86
C LEU A 170 2.93 3.73 -5.38
N LEU A 171 3.06 2.62 -6.11
CA LEU A 171 3.36 2.65 -7.55
C LEU A 171 2.31 3.40 -8.37
N MET A 172 1.03 3.36 -7.97
CA MET A 172 -0.06 4.05 -8.67
C MET A 172 0.09 5.58 -8.72
N TYR A 173 0.95 6.17 -7.88
CA TYR A 173 1.22 7.60 -7.80
C TYR A 173 2.53 8.02 -8.47
N LEU A 174 3.30 7.05 -8.99
CA LEU A 174 4.58 7.31 -9.66
C LEU A 174 4.37 7.40 -11.17
N ASP A 175 5.24 8.13 -11.88
CA ASP A 175 5.26 8.03 -13.33
C ASP A 175 5.93 6.71 -13.77
N GLU A 176 5.64 6.27 -15.00
CA GLU A 176 6.17 4.99 -15.51
C GLU A 176 7.70 4.93 -15.44
N GLN A 177 8.39 6.03 -15.74
CA GLN A 177 9.86 6.12 -15.66
C GLN A 177 10.37 5.90 -14.23
N ASP A 178 9.68 6.44 -13.23
CA ASP A 178 10.06 6.24 -11.83
C ASP A 178 9.81 4.80 -11.37
N VAL A 179 8.74 4.16 -11.86
CA VAL A 179 8.50 2.73 -11.59
C VAL A 179 9.58 1.86 -12.22
N VAL A 180 10.01 2.16 -13.44
CA VAL A 180 11.14 1.45 -14.09
C VAL A 180 12.41 1.64 -13.27
N ALA A 181 12.75 2.88 -12.92
CA ALA A 181 13.98 3.17 -12.18
C ALA A 181 13.98 2.59 -10.76
N LEU A 182 12.82 2.55 -10.08
CA LEU A 182 12.65 1.85 -8.81
C LEU A 182 12.80 0.33 -8.97
N SER A 183 12.18 -0.25 -10.01
CA SER A 183 12.31 -1.67 -10.33
C SER A 183 13.77 -2.07 -10.56
N GLU A 184 14.54 -1.25 -11.28
CA GLU A 184 15.98 -1.46 -11.49
C GLU A 184 16.76 -1.39 -10.17
N ALA A 185 16.47 -0.41 -9.31
CA ALA A 185 17.13 -0.28 -8.01
C ALA A 185 16.84 -1.46 -7.05
N ILE A 186 15.67 -2.08 -7.17
CA ILE A 186 15.25 -3.25 -6.38
C ILE A 186 15.93 -4.53 -6.88
N ARG A 187 16.32 -4.62 -8.16
CA ARG A 187 16.91 -5.83 -8.76
C ARG A 187 18.33 -6.08 -8.25
N ARG A 188 18.42 -6.70 -7.07
CA ARG A 188 19.66 -7.03 -6.36
C ARG A 188 19.64 -8.48 -5.88
N PRO A 189 20.78 -9.17 -5.78
CA PRO A 189 20.81 -10.59 -5.43
C PRO A 189 20.21 -10.89 -4.04
N GLU A 190 20.25 -9.92 -3.12
CA GLU A 190 19.68 -10.03 -1.78
C GLU A 190 18.14 -10.00 -1.81
N VAL A 191 17.52 -9.44 -2.85
CA VAL A 191 16.05 -9.30 -2.93
C VAL A 191 15.43 -10.57 -3.49
N GLY A 192 14.87 -11.38 -2.59
CA GLY A 192 14.13 -12.59 -2.93
C GLY A 192 12.72 -12.32 -3.44
N TRP A 193 12.11 -11.22 -3.00
CA TRP A 193 10.73 -10.88 -3.38
C TRP A 193 10.50 -9.38 -3.49
N TRP A 194 9.65 -9.00 -4.43
CA TRP A 194 9.03 -7.68 -4.49
C TRP A 194 7.50 -7.80 -4.46
N MET A 195 6.89 -7.27 -3.42
CA MET A 195 5.45 -7.28 -3.18
C MET A 195 4.87 -5.90 -3.47
N LEU A 196 3.81 -5.85 -4.29
CA LEU A 196 3.16 -4.60 -4.69
C LEU A 196 1.65 -4.76 -4.80
N ASP A 197 0.93 -3.65 -4.68
CA ASP A 197 -0.44 -3.56 -5.16
C ASP A 197 -0.50 -2.88 -6.54
N PHE A 198 -1.47 -3.30 -7.33
CA PHE A 198 -1.58 -2.95 -8.74
C PHE A 198 -2.99 -2.46 -9.06
N ALA A 199 -3.08 -1.41 -9.88
CA ALA A 199 -4.32 -0.89 -10.42
C ALA A 199 -4.31 -0.96 -11.96
N GLY A 200 -5.36 -1.54 -12.55
CA GLY A 200 -5.53 -1.58 -14.00
C GLY A 200 -6.05 -0.25 -14.59
N PRO A 201 -5.94 -0.05 -15.92
CA PRO A 201 -6.33 1.20 -16.58
C PRO A 201 -7.79 1.59 -16.33
N GLY A 202 -8.69 0.59 -16.28
CA GLY A 202 -10.10 0.80 -15.95
C GLY A 202 -10.31 1.38 -14.55
N LEU A 203 -9.48 0.98 -13.57
CA LEU A 203 -9.56 1.49 -12.20
C LEU A 203 -8.99 2.91 -12.12
N LYS A 204 -7.82 3.16 -12.73
CA LYS A 204 -7.23 4.51 -12.84
C LYS A 204 -8.25 5.50 -13.41
N LYS A 205 -8.89 5.16 -14.54
CA LYS A 205 -9.92 6.01 -15.16
C LYS A 205 -11.11 6.25 -14.23
N MET A 206 -11.57 5.24 -13.50
CA MET A 206 -12.67 5.39 -12.54
C MET A 206 -12.28 6.29 -11.37
N MET A 207 -11.10 6.08 -10.77
CA MET A 207 -10.62 6.84 -9.61
C MET A 207 -10.43 8.31 -9.97
N ASN A 208 -9.70 8.61 -11.05
CA ASN A 208 -9.48 10.00 -11.47
C ASN A 208 -10.80 10.72 -11.82
N LYS A 209 -11.80 10.01 -12.35
CA LYS A 209 -13.13 10.60 -12.60
C LYS A 209 -13.94 10.83 -11.32
N ARG A 210 -13.98 9.85 -10.41
CA ARG A 210 -14.83 9.89 -9.20
C ARG A 210 -14.24 10.70 -8.06
N MET A 211 -12.94 10.90 -8.07
CA MET A 211 -12.21 11.66 -7.07
C MET A 211 -11.65 12.97 -7.63
N ALA A 212 -12.19 13.45 -8.76
CA ALA A 212 -11.89 14.79 -9.27
C ALA A 212 -12.20 15.83 -8.16
N GLY A 213 -11.26 16.72 -7.87
CA GLY A 213 -11.31 17.68 -6.74
C GLY A 213 -10.74 17.15 -5.42
N MET A 214 -10.70 15.83 -5.21
CA MET A 214 -10.17 15.18 -3.99
C MET A 214 -8.77 14.58 -4.22
N LEU A 215 -8.39 14.23 -5.45
CA LEU A 215 -7.03 13.74 -5.80
C LEU A 215 -6.22 14.77 -6.59
N GLU A 216 -6.55 16.06 -6.53
CA GLU A 216 -5.85 17.07 -7.34
C GLU A 216 -4.33 17.08 -7.12
N ASN A 217 -3.89 16.76 -5.89
CA ASN A 217 -2.47 16.71 -5.54
C ASN A 217 -1.87 15.29 -5.50
N ALA A 218 -2.66 14.25 -5.83
CA ALA A 218 -2.19 12.86 -5.86
C ALA A 218 -2.95 12.02 -6.91
N PRO A 219 -2.88 12.39 -8.20
CA PRO A 219 -3.57 11.66 -9.26
C PRO A 219 -2.99 10.26 -9.43
N PHE A 220 -3.81 9.29 -9.86
CA PHE A 220 -3.28 7.99 -10.27
C PHE A 220 -2.63 8.15 -11.65
N THR A 221 -1.32 8.00 -11.70
CA THR A 221 -0.47 8.20 -12.89
C THR A 221 -0.06 6.87 -13.50
N PHE A 222 0.25 5.86 -12.69
CA PHE A 222 0.65 4.54 -13.19
C PHE A 222 -0.49 3.53 -13.22
N ALA A 223 -0.76 2.99 -14.41
CA ALA A 223 -1.63 1.84 -14.63
C ALA A 223 -1.39 1.30 -16.06
N PRO A 224 -0.35 0.48 -16.27
CA PRO A 224 0.06 0.04 -17.60
C PRO A 224 -1.04 -0.80 -18.27
N ASP A 225 -1.22 -0.61 -19.58
CA ASP A 225 -2.29 -1.29 -20.36
C ASP A 225 -2.08 -2.82 -20.44
N ASN A 226 -0.83 -3.27 -20.41
CA ASN A 226 -0.42 -4.67 -20.34
C ASN A 226 -0.32 -5.21 -18.90
N GLY A 227 -0.90 -4.53 -17.91
CA GLY A 227 -1.08 -5.10 -16.58
C GLY A 227 0.23 -5.52 -15.90
N LEU A 228 0.23 -6.71 -15.29
CA LEU A 228 1.41 -7.30 -14.69
C LEU A 228 2.49 -7.73 -15.70
N ALA A 229 2.17 -7.84 -17.00
CA ALA A 229 3.16 -8.12 -18.02
C ALA A 229 4.15 -6.95 -18.22
N PHE A 230 3.81 -5.76 -17.73
CA PHE A 230 4.76 -4.66 -17.59
C PHE A 230 5.99 -5.08 -16.77
N PHE A 231 5.79 -5.64 -15.57
CA PHE A 231 6.90 -6.07 -14.72
C PHE A 231 7.66 -7.26 -15.31
N GLU A 232 6.97 -8.14 -16.04
CA GLU A 232 7.60 -9.24 -16.78
C GLU A 232 8.57 -8.72 -17.85
N SER A 233 8.22 -7.63 -18.53
CA SER A 233 9.11 -6.97 -19.49
C SER A 233 10.36 -6.32 -18.85
N LEU A 234 10.30 -6.03 -17.55
CA LEU A 234 11.43 -5.53 -16.75
C LEU A 234 12.31 -6.67 -16.16
N GLY A 235 11.98 -7.93 -16.48
CA GLY A 235 12.72 -9.11 -16.05
C GLY A 235 12.21 -9.75 -14.75
N TRP A 236 11.04 -9.34 -14.25
CA TRP A 236 10.43 -9.97 -13.08
C TRP A 236 9.57 -11.17 -13.46
N ARG A 237 9.47 -12.16 -12.57
CA ARG A 237 8.50 -13.24 -12.66
C ARG A 237 7.37 -13.01 -11.67
N VAL A 238 6.13 -12.94 -12.17
CA VAL A 238 4.93 -12.90 -11.33
C VAL A 238 4.66 -14.30 -10.78
N THR A 239 4.92 -14.51 -9.49
CA THR A 239 4.72 -15.81 -8.82
C THR A 239 3.32 -15.96 -8.24
N GLU A 240 2.79 -14.87 -7.67
CA GLU A 240 1.43 -14.81 -7.16
C GLU A 240 0.76 -13.52 -7.61
N SER A 241 -0.53 -13.60 -7.92
CA SER A 241 -1.39 -12.43 -8.11
C SER A 241 -2.78 -12.73 -7.61
N GLU A 242 -3.27 -11.93 -6.67
CA GLU A 242 -4.60 -12.07 -6.12
C GLU A 242 -5.42 -10.80 -6.35
N SER A 243 -6.58 -10.94 -7.01
CA SER A 243 -7.50 -9.82 -7.20
C SER A 243 -8.09 -9.37 -5.87
N LEU A 244 -8.02 -8.07 -5.58
CA LEU A 244 -8.61 -7.50 -4.37
C LEU A 244 -10.12 -7.71 -4.31
N PHE A 245 -10.79 -7.71 -5.46
CA PHE A 245 -12.22 -7.92 -5.55
C PHE A 245 -12.61 -9.37 -5.20
N ALA A 246 -11.91 -10.34 -5.79
CA ALA A 246 -12.10 -11.75 -5.49
C ALA A 246 -11.76 -12.06 -4.02
N ALA A 247 -10.66 -11.51 -3.50
CA ALA A 247 -10.23 -11.64 -2.12
C ALA A 247 -11.28 -11.08 -1.15
N ALA A 248 -11.77 -9.85 -1.39
CA ALA A 248 -12.81 -9.25 -0.56
C ALA A 248 -14.13 -10.04 -0.58
N ASN A 249 -14.44 -10.74 -1.68
CA ASN A 249 -15.60 -11.63 -1.72
C ASN A 249 -15.38 -12.83 -0.80
N ARG A 250 -14.21 -13.47 -0.92
CA ARG A 250 -13.77 -14.60 -0.10
C ARG A 250 -13.76 -14.25 1.39
N PHE A 251 -13.34 -13.03 1.73
CA PHE A 251 -13.33 -12.51 3.11
C PHE A 251 -14.67 -11.91 3.57
N HIS A 252 -15.71 -12.01 2.75
CA HIS A 252 -17.05 -11.46 3.03
C HIS A 252 -17.09 -9.94 3.30
N ARG A 253 -16.10 -9.20 2.81
CA ARG A 253 -16.01 -7.72 2.92
C ARG A 253 -16.64 -6.98 1.74
N LEU A 254 -16.93 -7.67 0.64
CA LEU A 254 -17.67 -7.04 -0.47
C LEU A 254 -19.11 -6.66 -0.06
N PRO A 255 -19.56 -5.45 -0.46
CA PRO A 255 -20.97 -5.07 -0.38
C PRO A 255 -21.87 -6.11 -1.05
N LYS A 256 -23.03 -6.41 -0.44
CA LYS A 256 -23.95 -7.45 -0.94
C LYS A 256 -24.34 -7.24 -2.41
N SER A 257 -24.54 -5.99 -2.83
CA SER A 257 -24.86 -5.62 -4.23
C SER A 257 -23.75 -5.97 -5.22
N MET A 258 -22.50 -6.08 -4.77
CA MET A 258 -21.35 -6.39 -5.63
C MET A 258 -21.05 -7.89 -5.69
N ARG A 259 -21.59 -8.70 -4.77
CA ARG A 259 -21.26 -10.14 -4.69
C ARG A 259 -21.68 -10.91 -5.93
N ALA A 260 -22.78 -10.54 -6.59
CA ALA A 260 -23.20 -11.14 -7.86
C ALA A 260 -22.16 -10.95 -8.97
N VAL A 261 -21.45 -9.82 -8.98
CA VAL A 261 -20.38 -9.52 -9.95
C VAL A 261 -19.14 -10.39 -9.71
N ALA A 262 -18.93 -10.88 -8.49
CA ALA A 262 -17.81 -11.76 -8.14
C ALA A 262 -17.89 -13.16 -8.79
N TRP A 263 -19.06 -13.54 -9.32
CA TRP A 263 -19.23 -14.78 -10.09
C TRP A 263 -18.80 -14.64 -11.56
N LEU A 264 -18.55 -13.42 -12.04
CA LEU A 264 -18.05 -13.22 -13.38
C LEU A 264 -16.55 -13.57 -13.46
N PRO A 265 -16.06 -14.01 -14.64
CA PRO A 265 -14.65 -14.21 -14.87
C PRO A 265 -13.86 -12.93 -14.54
N GLN A 266 -12.82 -13.09 -13.74
CA GLN A 266 -11.92 -11.99 -13.40
C GLN A 266 -11.10 -11.59 -14.63
N PRO A 267 -10.77 -10.28 -14.78
CA PRO A 267 -9.85 -9.84 -15.82
C PRO A 267 -8.51 -10.58 -15.77
N ASN A 268 -7.91 -10.80 -16.94
CA ASN A 268 -6.56 -11.34 -17.03
C ASN A 268 -5.57 -10.33 -16.39
N PRO A 269 -4.79 -10.70 -15.37
CA PRO A 269 -3.81 -9.81 -14.75
C PRO A 269 -2.78 -9.21 -15.72
N ARG A 270 -2.47 -9.91 -16.82
CA ARG A 270 -1.55 -9.46 -17.88
C ARG A 270 -2.24 -8.59 -18.94
N HIS A 271 -3.56 -8.54 -18.96
CA HIS A 271 -4.35 -7.70 -19.87
C HIS A 271 -5.69 -7.32 -19.21
N PRO A 272 -5.68 -6.47 -18.17
CA PRO A 272 -6.87 -6.18 -17.37
C PRO A 272 -7.93 -5.38 -18.16
N GLY A 273 -7.53 -4.76 -19.26
CA GLY A 273 -8.41 -4.03 -20.17
C GLY A 273 -9.10 -2.84 -19.49
N ARG A 274 -10.33 -2.56 -19.92
CA ARG A 274 -11.08 -1.36 -19.47
C ARG A 274 -11.92 -1.56 -18.21
N ARG A 275 -12.01 -2.79 -17.69
CA ARG A 275 -12.79 -3.05 -16.47
C ARG A 275 -11.97 -2.61 -15.24
N PRO A 276 -12.60 -1.97 -14.24
CA PRO A 276 -11.93 -1.66 -12.99
C PRO A 276 -11.41 -2.93 -12.33
N TRP A 277 -10.11 -2.97 -12.11
CA TRP A 277 -9.44 -4.13 -11.58
C TRP A 277 -8.22 -3.69 -10.78
N SER A 278 -7.99 -4.38 -9.67
CA SER A 278 -6.81 -4.26 -8.85
C SER A 278 -6.45 -5.59 -8.23
N ALA A 279 -5.18 -5.73 -7.90
CA ALA A 279 -4.61 -6.93 -7.32
C ALA A 279 -3.45 -6.59 -6.39
N VAL A 280 -3.04 -7.60 -5.64
CA VAL A 280 -1.75 -7.66 -4.98
C VAL A 280 -0.93 -8.71 -5.70
N ALA A 281 0.34 -8.45 -5.95
CA ALA A 281 1.23 -9.35 -6.69
C ALA A 281 2.56 -9.52 -5.96
N LEU A 282 3.07 -10.76 -5.98
CA LEU A 282 4.39 -11.13 -5.50
C LEU A 282 5.27 -11.47 -6.70
N LEU A 283 6.35 -10.72 -6.84
CA LEU A 283 7.33 -10.86 -7.90
C LEU A 283 8.61 -11.48 -7.36
N THR A 284 9.31 -12.27 -8.18
CA THR A 284 10.69 -12.69 -7.94
C THR A 284 11.54 -12.35 -9.15
N GLN A 285 12.85 -12.31 -8.96
CA GLN A 285 13.81 -12.34 -10.07
C GLN A 285 13.84 -13.73 -10.73
#